data_AF-A0A2V9LUS0-F1
#
_entry.id   AF-A0A2V9LUS0-F1
#
_cell.length_a   1.000
_cell.length_b   1.000
_cell.length_c   1.000
_cell.angle_alpha   90.00
_cell.angle_beta   90.00
_cell.angle_gamma   90.00
#
_symmetry.space_group_name_H-M   'P 1'
#
loop_
_entity.id
_entity.type
_entity.pdbx_description
1 polymer ?
#
loop_
_entity_poly.entity_id
_entity_poly.type
_entity_poly.pdbx_seq_one_letter_code
_entity_poly.pdbx_strand_id
1 'polypeptide(L)'
;LTTRSPALDQAVSYASGRGVLVVAAAGNRSQPNLDYPSLQKEALGITGVDSNDVKADFSNWGPQADVSAPAVSLYSSYGDGQLAWWSGTSFAVPLVCGEAALILSIIPTATVNQLVSIITSSPDNIDDLSPMYAKSLGAGRINCLSAVKLALR
;
A
#
# COMPACT_ATOMS: atom_id res chain seq x y z
N LEU A 1 3.02 4.58 -15.66
CA LEU A 1 2.93 3.35 -16.48
C LEU A 1 1.54 2.77 -16.26
N THR A 2 0.59 3.02 -17.15
CA THR A 2 -0.79 2.51 -17.03
C THR A 2 -1.00 1.19 -17.79
N THR A 3 0.00 0.76 -18.55
CA THR A 3 -0.08 -0.39 -19.45
C THR A 3 0.80 -1.52 -18.94
N ARG A 4 0.33 -2.75 -19.12
CA ARG A 4 1.06 -3.98 -18.80
C ARG A 4 2.45 -3.97 -19.44
N SER A 5 3.45 -4.43 -18.69
CA SER A 5 4.81 -4.63 -19.19
C SER A 5 5.25 -6.06 -18.87
N PRO A 6 5.47 -6.92 -19.88
CA PRO A 6 5.93 -8.30 -19.64
C PRO A 6 7.24 -8.37 -18.86
N ALA A 7 8.15 -7.41 -19.06
CA ALA A 7 9.39 -7.33 -18.31
C ALA A 7 9.15 -7.00 -16.83
N LEU A 8 8.19 -6.11 -16.52
CA LEU A 8 7.82 -5.82 -15.13
C LEU A 8 7.09 -7.00 -14.50
N ASP A 9 6.19 -7.67 -15.21
CA ASP A 9 5.53 -8.90 -14.72
C ASP A 9 6.59 -9.93 -14.32
N GLN A 10 7.56 -10.22 -15.19
CA GLN A 10 8.64 -11.15 -14.89
C GLN A 10 9.48 -10.73 -13.69
N ALA A 11 9.80 -9.43 -13.57
CA ALA A 11 10.60 -8.92 -12.45
C ALA A 11 9.86 -9.05 -11.11
N VAL A 12 8.57 -8.72 -11.07
CA VAL A 12 7.75 -8.82 -9.86
C VAL A 12 7.51 -10.27 -9.48
N SER A 13 7.14 -11.14 -10.44
CA SER A 13 6.97 -12.58 -10.19
C SER A 13 8.27 -13.23 -9.74
N TYR A 14 9.41 -12.83 -10.31
CA TYR A 14 10.73 -13.29 -9.86
C TYR A 14 11.00 -12.90 -8.41
N ALA A 15 10.80 -11.63 -8.05
CA ALA A 15 11.01 -11.15 -6.68
C ALA A 15 10.12 -11.89 -5.67
N SER A 16 8.81 -11.95 -5.96
CA SER A 16 7.83 -12.64 -5.12
C SER A 16 8.15 -14.14 -4.96
N GLY A 17 8.52 -14.82 -6.05
CA GLY A 17 8.95 -16.22 -6.04
C GLY A 17 10.24 -16.49 -5.24
N ARG A 18 10.97 -15.44 -4.85
CA ARG A 18 12.16 -15.51 -3.99
C ARG A 18 11.90 -15.03 -2.56
N GLY A 19 10.63 -14.84 -2.19
CA GLY A 19 10.23 -14.41 -0.85
C GLY A 19 10.35 -12.90 -0.63
N VAL A 20 10.44 -12.09 -1.69
CA VAL A 20 10.48 -10.64 -1.59
C VAL A 20 9.07 -10.09 -1.75
N LEU A 21 8.57 -9.38 -0.74
CA LEU A 21 7.32 -8.63 -0.84
C LEU A 21 7.53 -7.41 -1.74
N VAL A 22 6.75 -7.32 -2.82
CA VAL A 22 6.73 -6.14 -3.70
C VAL A 22 5.54 -5.27 -3.30
N VAL A 23 5.79 -3.98 -3.03
CA VAL A 23 4.76 -3.00 -2.66
C VAL A 23 4.79 -1.87 -3.69
N ALA A 24 3.63 -1.50 -4.24
CA ALA A 24 3.56 -0.57 -5.36
C ALA A 24 2.43 0.46 -5.19
N ALA A 25 2.73 1.70 -5.59
CA ALA A 25 1.81 2.82 -5.49
C ALA A 25 0.69 2.71 -6.54
N ALA A 26 -0.55 2.98 -6.14
CA ALA A 26 -1.72 2.97 -7.02
C ALA A 26 -1.62 4.00 -8.17
N GLY A 27 -0.89 5.10 -7.96
CA GLY A 27 -0.77 6.21 -8.91
C GLY A 27 -1.56 7.45 -8.49
N ASN A 28 -1.20 8.61 -9.08
CA ASN A 28 -1.64 9.94 -8.64
C ASN A 28 -2.42 10.70 -9.74
N ARG A 29 -3.37 10.05 -10.41
CA ARG A 29 -4.12 10.65 -11.55
C ARG A 29 -5.63 10.66 -11.37
N SER A 30 -6.11 10.31 -10.19
CA SER A 30 -7.53 10.21 -9.88
C SER A 30 -8.28 9.34 -10.90
N GLN A 31 -7.75 8.14 -11.18
CA GLN A 31 -8.33 7.20 -12.14
C GLN A 31 -8.91 5.95 -11.47
N PRO A 32 -9.98 5.35 -12.04
CA PRO A 32 -10.61 4.13 -11.53
C PRO A 32 -9.83 2.86 -11.94
N ASN A 33 -8.50 2.94 -11.96
CA ASN A 33 -7.58 1.83 -12.14
C ASN A 33 -6.22 2.17 -11.52
N LEU A 34 -5.59 1.17 -10.91
CA LEU A 34 -4.23 1.26 -10.39
C LEU A 34 -3.20 1.31 -11.53
N ASP A 35 -2.00 1.79 -11.23
CA ASP A 35 -0.87 1.79 -12.15
C ASP A 35 -0.15 0.43 -12.18
N TYR A 36 0.62 0.16 -13.23
CA TYR A 36 1.59 -0.93 -13.18
C TYR A 36 2.84 -0.50 -12.39
N PRO A 37 3.37 -1.35 -11.49
CA PRO A 37 3.02 -2.77 -11.27
C PRO A 37 1.96 -3.04 -10.18
N SER A 38 1.34 -2.04 -9.54
CA SER A 38 0.34 -2.23 -8.47
C SER A 38 -0.95 -2.98 -8.88
N LEU A 39 -1.18 -3.18 -10.18
CA LEU A 39 -2.25 -4.05 -10.70
C LEU A 39 -1.91 -5.54 -10.73
N GLN A 40 -0.65 -5.92 -10.54
CA GLN A 40 -0.24 -7.32 -10.59
C GLN A 40 -0.56 -8.02 -9.28
N LYS A 41 -1.04 -9.27 -9.36
CA LYS A 41 -1.41 -10.07 -8.18
C LYS A 41 -0.27 -10.24 -7.18
N GLU A 42 0.97 -10.34 -7.67
CA GLU A 42 2.17 -10.53 -6.85
C GLU A 42 2.71 -9.23 -6.24
N ALA A 43 2.14 -8.07 -6.56
CA ALA A 43 2.49 -6.78 -5.99
C ALA A 43 1.33 -6.26 -5.12
N LEU A 44 1.66 -5.83 -3.91
CA LEU A 44 0.70 -5.21 -2.99
C LEU A 44 0.41 -3.77 -3.42
N GLY A 45 -0.79 -3.51 -3.92
CA GLY A 45 -1.24 -2.23 -4.47
C GLY A 45 -1.79 -1.27 -3.43
N ILE A 46 -1.15 -0.11 -3.29
CA ILE A 46 -1.39 0.83 -2.18
C ILE A 46 -2.07 2.11 -2.68
N THR A 47 -3.31 2.32 -2.23
CA THR A 47 -4.04 3.58 -2.46
C THR A 47 -3.74 4.61 -1.36
N GLY A 48 -4.04 5.88 -1.65
CA GLY A 48 -3.74 7.00 -0.75
C GLY A 48 -4.99 7.62 -0.14
N VAL A 49 -4.94 7.87 1.17
CA VAL A 49 -5.96 8.62 1.92
C VAL A 49 -5.37 9.87 2.58
N ASP A 50 -6.23 10.82 2.91
CA ASP A 50 -5.87 12.01 3.68
C ASP A 50 -5.96 11.75 5.20
N SER A 51 -5.77 12.80 6.01
CA SER A 51 -5.83 12.71 7.48
C SER A 51 -7.23 12.43 8.05
N ASN A 52 -8.27 12.52 7.22
CA ASN A 52 -9.65 12.20 7.59
C ASN A 52 -10.05 10.81 7.08
N ASP A 53 -9.09 10.02 6.58
CA ASP A 53 -9.30 8.72 5.96
C ASP A 53 -10.20 8.76 4.71
N VAL A 54 -10.31 9.93 4.09
CA VAL A 54 -10.98 10.10 2.81
C VAL A 54 -9.98 9.84 1.69
N LYS A 55 -10.41 9.24 0.58
CA LYS A 55 -9.54 9.05 -0.59
C LYS A 55 -8.85 10.36 -0.95
N ALA A 56 -7.52 10.38 -1.00
CA ALA A 56 -6.78 11.54 -1.47
C ALA A 56 -7.22 11.88 -2.90
N ASP A 57 -7.47 13.16 -3.20
CA ASP A 57 -8.06 13.58 -4.48
C ASP A 57 -7.29 13.04 -5.70
N PHE A 58 -5.96 13.00 -5.62
CA PHE A 58 -5.09 12.47 -6.68
C PHE A 58 -5.02 10.94 -6.72
N SER A 59 -5.31 10.22 -5.65
CA SER A 59 -5.09 8.77 -5.61
C SER A 59 -5.96 8.09 -6.65
N ASN A 60 -5.35 7.20 -7.43
CA ASN A 60 -6.08 6.18 -8.18
C ASN A 60 -6.76 5.21 -7.21
N TRP A 61 -7.79 4.51 -7.69
CA TRP A 61 -8.59 3.55 -6.91
C TRP A 61 -9.03 2.38 -7.78
N GLY A 62 -9.48 1.31 -7.14
CA GLY A 62 -10.09 0.17 -7.82
C GLY A 62 -10.18 -1.04 -6.91
N PRO A 63 -11.01 -2.04 -7.28
CA PRO A 63 -11.16 -3.28 -6.51
C PRO A 63 -9.89 -4.13 -6.44
N GLN A 64 -8.86 -3.80 -7.22
CA GLN A 64 -7.54 -4.43 -7.20
C GLN A 64 -6.60 -3.84 -6.13
N ALA A 65 -6.99 -2.74 -5.47
CA ALA A 65 -6.20 -2.23 -4.35
C ALA A 65 -6.21 -3.24 -3.20
N ASP A 66 -5.09 -3.39 -2.51
CA ASP A 66 -4.98 -4.30 -1.38
C ASP A 66 -5.25 -3.58 -0.05
N VAL A 67 -4.65 -2.41 0.15
CA VAL A 67 -4.87 -1.53 1.31
C VAL A 67 -4.71 -0.06 0.91
N SER A 68 -5.07 0.83 1.82
CA SER A 68 -4.78 2.25 1.75
C SER A 68 -3.85 2.69 2.87
N ALA A 69 -3.11 3.78 2.67
CA ALA A 69 -2.30 4.41 3.70
C ALA A 69 -2.29 5.93 3.53
N PRO A 70 -1.94 6.69 4.59
CA PRO A 70 -1.80 8.14 4.51
C PRO A 70 -0.90 8.56 3.34
N ALA A 71 -1.35 9.54 2.57
CA ALA A 71 -0.67 9.98 1.35
C ALA A 71 -0.66 11.50 1.17
N VAL A 72 -1.30 12.27 2.06
CA VAL A 72 -1.46 13.71 1.95
C VAL A 72 -0.70 14.40 3.06
N SER A 73 0.09 15.42 2.72
CA SER A 73 0.81 16.27 3.67
C SER A 73 1.64 15.43 4.65
N LEU A 74 2.50 14.57 4.12
CA LEU A 74 3.47 13.80 4.90
C LEU A 74 4.78 14.58 5.01
N TYR A 75 5.22 14.83 6.23
CA TYR A 75 6.49 15.50 6.48
C TYR A 75 7.63 14.49 6.50
N SER A 76 8.61 14.66 5.62
CA SER A 76 9.73 13.73 5.52
C SER A 76 11.00 14.39 5.00
N SER A 77 12.10 13.64 5.06
CA SER A 77 13.40 14.05 4.55
C SER A 77 13.35 14.46 3.09
N TYR A 78 14.03 15.56 2.79
CA TYR A 78 14.37 16.04 1.47
C TYR A 78 15.90 16.16 1.37
N GLY A 79 16.42 16.27 0.14
CA GLY A 79 17.86 16.37 -0.11
C GLY A 79 18.56 17.42 0.77
N ASP A 80 19.86 17.23 0.97
CA ASP A 80 20.73 18.17 1.70
C ASP A 80 20.30 18.43 3.16
N GLY A 81 19.79 17.39 3.84
CA GLY A 81 19.42 17.44 5.26
C GLY A 81 18.15 18.25 5.54
N GLN A 82 17.39 18.59 4.51
CA GLN A 82 16.15 19.36 4.64
C GLN A 82 14.96 18.44 4.91
N LEU A 83 13.84 19.05 5.29
CA LEU A 83 12.55 18.38 5.42
C LEU A 83 11.53 19.11 4.55
N ALA A 84 10.58 18.36 3.99
CA ALA A 84 9.51 18.93 3.17
C ALA A 84 8.20 18.16 3.35
N TRP A 85 7.10 18.83 3.01
CA TRP A 85 5.78 18.23 2.95
C TRP A 85 5.56 17.62 1.58
N TRP A 86 5.08 16.38 1.58
CA TRP A 86 4.87 15.60 0.37
C TRP A 86 3.45 15.05 0.31
N SER A 87 2.93 14.94 -0.91
CA SER A 87 1.66 14.28 -1.19
C SER A 87 1.83 13.34 -2.38
N GLY A 88 1.33 12.12 -2.26
CA GLY A 88 1.38 11.10 -3.29
C GLY A 88 1.28 9.69 -2.75
N THR A 89 0.70 8.77 -3.52
CA THR A 89 0.68 7.33 -3.21
C THR A 89 2.10 6.74 -3.08
N SER A 90 3.10 7.39 -3.68
CA SER A 90 4.53 7.10 -3.46
C SER A 90 4.95 7.17 -1.99
N PHE A 91 4.27 7.99 -1.17
CA PHE A 91 4.55 8.14 0.26
C PHE A 91 3.66 7.24 1.13
N ALA A 92 2.56 6.72 0.59
CA ALA A 92 1.77 5.67 1.21
C ALA A 92 2.52 4.33 1.23
N VAL A 93 3.20 3.98 0.12
CA VAL A 93 4.01 2.76 -0.02
C VAL A 93 5.00 2.52 1.12
N PRO A 94 5.90 3.45 1.48
CA PRO A 94 6.87 3.21 2.55
C PRO A 94 6.22 3.02 3.93
N LEU A 95 5.02 3.55 4.18
CA LEU A 95 4.29 3.27 5.43
C LEU A 95 3.87 1.80 5.51
N VAL A 96 3.36 1.25 4.41
CA VAL A 96 3.01 -0.19 4.33
C VAL A 96 4.26 -1.07 4.39
N CYS A 97 5.37 -0.66 3.76
CA CYS A 97 6.65 -1.34 3.94
C CYS A 97 7.13 -1.34 5.41
N GLY A 98 6.89 -0.24 6.13
CA GLY A 98 7.15 -0.13 7.56
C GLY A 98 6.31 -1.11 8.39
N GLU A 99 5.02 -1.21 8.10
CA GLU A 99 4.13 -2.21 8.73
C GLU A 99 4.61 -3.64 8.46
N ALA A 100 4.97 -3.95 7.21
CA ALA A 100 5.55 -5.25 6.85
C ALA A 100 6.84 -5.55 7.64
N ALA A 101 7.72 -4.55 7.79
CA ALA A 101 8.95 -4.67 8.58
C ALA A 101 8.67 -4.90 10.07
N LEU A 102 7.64 -4.26 10.64
CA LEU A 102 7.21 -4.53 12.02
C LEU A 102 6.73 -5.99 12.17
N ILE A 103 5.95 -6.51 11.23
CA ILE A 103 5.53 -7.91 11.24
C ILE A 103 6.75 -8.84 11.17
N LEU A 104 7.70 -8.56 10.25
CA LEU A 104 8.93 -9.34 10.12
C LEU A 104 9.82 -9.29 11.37
N SER A 105 9.78 -8.20 12.15
CA SER A 105 10.52 -8.13 13.41
C SER A 105 9.99 -9.09 14.48
N ILE A 106 8.72 -9.50 14.35
CA ILE A 106 8.04 -10.44 15.26
C ILE A 106 8.11 -11.86 14.72
N ILE A 107 7.90 -12.03 13.41
CA ILE A 107 7.96 -13.31 12.70
C ILE A 107 9.04 -13.21 11.59
N PRO A 108 10.34 -13.36 11.92
CA PRO A 108 11.41 -13.21 10.93
C PRO A 108 11.36 -14.22 9.77
N THR A 109 10.61 -15.31 9.95
CA THR A 109 10.41 -16.36 8.94
C THR A 109 9.09 -16.23 8.18
N ALA A 110 8.36 -15.11 8.33
CA ALA A 110 7.10 -14.92 7.64
C ALA A 110 7.29 -14.97 6.12
N THR A 111 6.47 -15.80 5.46
CA THR A 111 6.39 -15.84 4.01
C THR A 111 5.69 -14.59 3.47
N VAL A 112 5.90 -14.27 2.20
CA VAL A 112 5.18 -13.17 1.51
C VAL A 112 3.66 -13.32 1.69
N ASN A 113 3.13 -14.54 1.55
CA ASN A 113 1.70 -14.78 1.71
C ASN A 113 1.21 -14.49 3.14
N GLN A 114 2.01 -14.82 4.17
CA GLN A 114 1.68 -14.48 5.55
C GLN A 114 1.72 -12.97 5.79
N LEU A 115 2.72 -12.28 5.24
CA LEU A 115 2.80 -10.82 5.33
C LEU A 115 1.57 -10.15 4.70
N VAL A 116 1.26 -10.51 3.44
CA VAL A 116 0.08 -10.00 2.74
C VAL A 116 -1.18 -10.30 3.53
N SER A 117 -1.36 -11.53 4.01
CA SER A 117 -2.55 -11.91 4.79
C SER A 117 -2.71 -11.10 6.07
N ILE A 118 -1.63 -10.82 6.81
CA ILE A 118 -1.70 -10.02 8.03
C ILE A 118 -2.01 -8.55 7.68
N ILE A 119 -1.33 -7.99 6.68
CA ILE A 119 -1.51 -6.60 6.24
C ILE A 119 -2.93 -6.36 5.72
N THR A 120 -3.53 -7.31 4.99
CA THR A 120 -4.88 -7.14 4.45
C THR A 120 -5.99 -7.52 5.44
N SER A 121 -5.66 -8.11 6.61
CA SER A 121 -6.65 -8.51 7.64
C SER A 121 -6.64 -7.64 8.89
N SER A 122 -5.66 -6.75 9.02
CA SER A 122 -5.50 -5.79 10.11
C SER A 122 -6.03 -4.35 9.88
N PRO A 123 -6.35 -3.87 8.65
CA PRO A 123 -6.71 -2.47 8.43
C PRO A 123 -7.96 -2.01 9.19
N ASP A 124 -8.05 -0.69 9.40
CA ASP A 124 -9.29 -0.04 9.78
C ASP A 124 -10.19 0.10 8.54
N ASN A 125 -11.45 -0.35 8.64
CA ASN A 125 -12.42 -0.15 7.57
C ASN A 125 -12.83 1.34 7.50
N ILE A 126 -12.71 1.91 6.30
CA ILE A 126 -12.96 3.33 6.01
C ILE A 126 -13.95 3.54 4.86
N ASP A 127 -14.65 2.48 4.41
CA ASP A 127 -15.56 2.55 3.26
C ASP A 127 -16.66 3.62 3.43
N ASP A 128 -17.16 3.79 4.66
CA ASP A 128 -18.20 4.75 4.99
C ASP A 128 -17.72 6.21 4.92
N LEU A 129 -16.41 6.45 4.98
CA LEU A 129 -15.79 7.78 4.91
C LEU A 129 -15.59 8.24 3.48
N SER A 130 -15.62 7.31 2.52
CA SER A 130 -15.53 7.58 1.08
C SER A 130 -16.55 6.75 0.31
N PRO A 131 -17.88 6.96 0.47
CA PRO A 131 -18.90 6.05 -0.05
C PRO A 131 -18.84 5.81 -1.57
N MET A 132 -18.40 6.81 -2.34
CA MET A 132 -18.23 6.67 -3.81
C MET A 132 -17.09 5.71 -4.19
N TYR A 133 -16.17 5.45 -3.27
CA TYR A 133 -14.98 4.62 -3.45
C TYR A 133 -14.97 3.40 -2.53
N ALA A 134 -16.11 3.08 -1.91
CA ALA A 134 -16.23 1.90 -1.07
C ALA A 134 -15.74 0.65 -1.80
N LYS A 135 -14.96 -0.19 -1.11
CA LYS A 135 -14.30 -1.39 -1.65
C LYS A 135 -13.31 -1.13 -2.80
N SER A 136 -12.94 0.13 -3.02
CA SER A 136 -11.96 0.53 -4.04
C SER A 136 -10.68 1.13 -3.46
N LEU A 137 -10.57 1.17 -2.12
CA LEU A 137 -9.40 1.63 -1.36
C LEU A 137 -8.70 0.48 -0.64
N GLY A 138 -8.87 -0.74 -1.15
CA GLY A 138 -8.41 -1.98 -0.53
C GLY A 138 -9.21 -2.39 0.69
N ALA A 139 -8.63 -3.23 1.53
CA ALA A 139 -9.26 -3.75 2.74
C ALA A 139 -9.48 -2.68 3.83
N GLY A 140 -8.93 -1.47 3.66
CA GLY A 140 -9.02 -0.37 4.61
C GLY A 140 -7.71 0.39 4.72
N ARG A 141 -7.62 1.30 5.69
CA ARG A 141 -6.36 2.01 6.04
C ARG A 141 -5.50 1.12 6.92
N ILE A 142 -4.21 0.99 6.60
CA ILE A 142 -3.26 0.21 7.43
C ILE A 142 -3.33 0.56 8.92
N ASN A 143 -3.10 -0.44 9.76
CA ASN A 143 -3.15 -0.30 11.21
C ASN A 143 -2.03 -1.16 11.83
N CYS A 144 -0.86 -0.54 12.00
CA CYS A 144 0.33 -1.22 12.48
C CYS A 144 0.12 -1.93 13.83
N LEU A 145 -0.70 -1.35 14.72
CA LEU A 145 -0.99 -1.98 16.02
C LEU A 145 -1.81 -3.26 15.85
N SER A 146 -2.84 -3.23 15.01
CA SER A 146 -3.66 -4.39 14.67
C SER A 146 -2.81 -5.47 14.00
N ALA A 147 -1.96 -5.09 13.04
CA ALA A 147 -1.03 -5.98 12.35
C ALA A 147 -0.05 -6.67 13.32
N VAL A 148 0.57 -5.89 14.22
CA VAL A 148 1.47 -6.41 15.28
C VAL A 148 0.73 -7.35 16.22
N LYS A 149 -0.50 -7.02 16.63
CA LYS A 149 -1.32 -7.90 17.47
C LYS A 149 -1.65 -9.22 16.78
N LEU A 150 -1.91 -9.20 15.48
CA LEU A 150 -2.12 -10.42 14.70
C LEU A 150 -0.83 -11.24 14.58
N ALA A 151 0.32 -10.59 14.39
CA ALA A 151 1.62 -11.26 14.29
C ALA A 151 2.09 -11.92 15.60
N LEU A 152 1.58 -11.48 16.75
CA LEU A 152 1.92 -12.03 18.07
C LEU A 152 1.09 -13.27 18.46
N ARG A 153 0.07 -13.64 17.65
CA ARG A 153 -0.78 -14.80 17.89
C ARG A 153 -0.21 -16.05 17.22
#